data_AF-A0A1A8HMX1-F1
#
_entry.id   AF-A0A1A8HMX1-F1
#
_cell.length_a   1.000
_cell.length_b   1.000
_cell.length_c   1.000
_cell.angle_alpha   90.00
_cell.angle_beta   90.00
_cell.angle_gamma   90.00
#
_symmetry.space_group_name_H-M   'P 1'
#
loop_
_entity.id
_entity.type
_entity.pdbx_description
1 polymer ?
#
loop_
_entity_poly.entity_id
_entity_poly.type
_entity_poly.pdbx_seq_one_letter_code
_entity_poly.pdbx_strand_id
1 'polypeptide(L)'
;MNVSPLQVSVKNWITENQDDFLPPVCNKLMHFSQLLIMFVGGPNTRKDYHIEEGEELFFQLKGDMCLKVVENGEHKDVHIREGEMFLLPARVPHSPQRQANTVGLV
;
A
#
# COMPACT_ATOMS: atom_id res chain seq x y z
N MET A 1 5.69 -17.22 20.11
CA MET A 1 5.18 -16.32 19.06
C MET A 1 5.29 -17.07 17.75
N ASN A 2 4.19 -17.24 17.02
CA ASN A 2 4.18 -17.96 15.75
C ASN A 2 4.89 -17.04 14.74
N VAL A 3 6.17 -17.29 14.47
CA VAL A 3 6.92 -16.49 13.50
C VAL A 3 6.42 -16.93 12.13
N SER A 4 5.62 -16.09 11.47
CA SER A 4 5.26 -16.33 10.08
C SER A 4 6.53 -16.54 9.26
N PRO A 5 6.54 -17.51 8.32
CA PRO A 5 7.74 -17.82 7.56
C PRO A 5 8.25 -16.56 6.85
N LEU A 6 9.55 -16.30 6.93
CA LEU A 6 10.18 -15.11 6.31
C LEU A 6 10.11 -15.16 4.78
N GLN A 7 10.05 -16.35 4.20
CA GLN A 7 9.88 -16.56 2.77
C GLN A 7 8.44 -16.95 2.48
N VAL A 8 7.76 -16.14 1.65
CA VAL A 8 6.35 -16.32 1.32
C VAL A 8 6.17 -16.28 -0.20
N SER A 9 5.36 -17.19 -0.75
CA SER A 9 4.85 -17.06 -2.13
C SER A 9 3.79 -15.97 -2.13
N VAL A 10 4.13 -14.77 -2.61
CA VAL A 10 3.23 -13.61 -2.63
C VAL A 10 1.90 -13.94 -3.32
N LYS A 11 1.94 -14.65 -4.46
CA LYS A 11 0.74 -15.04 -5.21
C LYS A 11 -0.21 -15.91 -4.38
N ASN A 12 0.33 -16.94 -3.71
CA ASN A 12 -0.50 -17.85 -2.92
C ASN A 12 -1.05 -17.13 -1.69
N TRP A 13 -0.21 -16.35 -1.01
CA TRP A 13 -0.62 -15.59 0.15
C TRP A 13 -1.71 -14.57 -0.18
N ILE A 14 -1.62 -13.84 -1.29
CA ILE A 14 -2.69 -12.93 -1.72
C ILE A 14 -3.99 -13.69 -1.99
N THR A 15 -3.90 -14.86 -2.63
CA THR A 15 -5.08 -15.70 -2.92
C THR A 15 -5.76 -16.16 -1.63
N GLU A 16 -4.98 -16.61 -0.65
CA GLU A 16 -5.47 -17.07 0.66
C GLU A 16 -6.08 -15.94 1.50
N ASN A 17 -5.66 -14.69 1.27
CA ASN A 17 -6.07 -13.52 2.04
C ASN A 17 -6.92 -12.54 1.22
N GLN A 18 -7.54 -13.01 0.13
CA GLN A 18 -8.28 -12.16 -0.81
C GLN A 18 -9.38 -11.31 -0.15
N ASP A 19 -10.01 -11.85 0.89
CA ASP A 19 -11.13 -11.20 1.58
C ASP A 19 -10.67 -10.00 2.42
N ASP A 20 -9.42 -9.99 2.90
CA ASP A 20 -8.85 -8.87 3.66
C ASP A 20 -8.57 -7.64 2.78
N PHE A 21 -8.51 -7.82 1.45
CA PHE A 21 -8.29 -6.76 0.48
C PHE A 21 -9.59 -6.06 0.05
N LEU A 22 -10.71 -6.44 0.64
CA LEU A 22 -12.01 -5.82 0.45
C LEU A 22 -12.41 -4.97 1.68
N PRO A 23 -13.35 -4.03 1.51
CA PRO A 23 -13.91 -3.30 2.65
C PRO A 23 -14.49 -4.24 3.71
N PRO A 24 -14.39 -3.87 5.01
CA PRO A 24 -13.96 -2.58 5.53
C PRO A 24 -12.46 -2.44 5.84
N VAL A 25 -11.66 -3.51 5.72
CA VAL A 25 -10.25 -3.50 6.18
C VAL A 25 -9.31 -3.05 5.07
N CYS A 26 -9.48 -3.59 3.86
CA CYS A 26 -8.71 -3.29 2.65
C CYS A 26 -7.19 -3.45 2.77
N ASN A 27 -6.65 -4.04 3.84
CA ASN A 27 -5.22 -4.27 3.97
C ASN A 27 -4.92 -5.50 4.83
N LYS A 28 -3.75 -6.10 4.61
CA LYS A 28 -3.22 -7.14 5.47
C LYS A 28 -1.71 -7.07 5.56
N LEU A 29 -1.22 -7.15 6.79
CA LEU A 29 0.20 -7.20 7.10
C LEU A 29 0.77 -8.60 6.82
N MET A 30 1.80 -8.68 5.98
CA MET A 30 2.53 -9.90 5.67
C MET A 30 3.70 -10.11 6.65
N HIS A 31 4.47 -9.05 6.91
CA HIS A 31 5.60 -9.08 7.85
C HIS A 31 5.56 -7.88 8.81
N PHE A 32 5.79 -8.17 10.09
CA PHE A 32 5.93 -7.18 11.17
C PHE A 32 7.32 -7.30 11.79
N SER A 33 8.29 -6.57 11.23
CA SER A 33 9.67 -6.53 11.72
C SER A 33 10.19 -5.09 11.62
N GLN A 34 11.49 -4.90 11.43
CA GLN A 34 12.04 -3.59 11.07
C GLN A 34 11.40 -3.04 9.79
N LEU A 35 11.07 -3.91 8.84
CA LEU A 35 10.20 -3.59 7.72
C LEU A 35 8.77 -4.00 8.06
N LEU A 36 7.84 -3.08 7.82
CA LEU A 36 6.42 -3.36 7.77
C LEU A 36 6.08 -3.62 6.31
N ILE A 37 5.73 -4.86 5.98
CA ILE A 37 5.35 -5.23 4.61
C ILE A 37 3.88 -5.60 4.65
N MET A 38 3.06 -4.84 3.94
CA MET A 38 1.63 -5.08 3.85
C MET A 38 1.15 -5.04 2.42
N PHE A 39 0.00 -5.67 2.19
CA PHE A 39 -0.73 -5.55 0.93
C PHE A 39 -2.03 -4.81 1.19
N VAL A 40 -2.34 -3.89 0.29
CA VAL A 40 -3.51 -3.02 0.40
C VAL A 40 -4.34 -3.17 -0.87
N GLY A 41 -5.59 -3.55 -0.67
CA GLY A 41 -6.60 -3.66 -1.71
C GLY A 41 -7.48 -2.42 -1.85
N GLY A 42 -8.61 -2.59 -2.53
CA GLY A 42 -9.61 -1.54 -2.67
C GLY A 42 -11.00 -2.07 -3.03
N PRO A 43 -12.04 -1.22 -2.95
CA PRO A 43 -11.93 0.24 -2.90
C PRO A 43 -11.56 0.76 -1.51
N ASN A 44 -10.61 1.70 -1.46
CA ASN A 44 -10.23 2.41 -0.25
C ASN A 44 -9.81 3.83 -0.64
N THR A 45 -10.63 4.81 -0.26
CA THR A 45 -10.35 6.23 -0.47
C THR A 45 -10.54 6.96 0.84
N ARG A 46 -9.64 7.90 1.12
CA ARG A 46 -9.61 8.64 2.37
C ARG A 46 -9.26 10.10 2.11
N LYS A 47 -9.70 10.97 3.00
CA LYS A 47 -9.47 12.43 2.89
C LYS A 47 -8.26 12.90 3.69
N ASP A 48 -7.89 12.14 4.71
CA ASP A 48 -6.79 12.46 5.58
C ASP A 48 -5.45 12.11 4.93
N TYR A 49 -4.43 12.88 5.30
CA TYR A 49 -3.06 12.69 4.91
C TYR A 49 -2.29 12.15 6.10
N HIS A 50 -1.49 11.10 5.89
CA HIS A 50 -0.60 10.58 6.90
C HIS A 50 0.84 11.01 6.61
N ILE A 51 1.66 11.03 7.67
CA ILE A 51 3.07 11.39 7.63
C ILE A 51 3.80 10.26 8.33
N GLU A 52 4.62 9.53 7.58
CA GLU A 52 5.54 8.56 8.15
C GLU A 52 6.94 9.15 8.33
N GLU A 53 7.62 8.74 9.40
CA GLU A 53 8.98 9.19 9.71
C GLU A 53 10.03 8.49 8.83
N GLY A 54 9.69 7.31 8.28
CA GLY A 54 10.51 6.56 7.33
C GLY A 54 10.03 6.70 5.89
N GLU A 55 10.78 6.11 4.97
CA GLU A 55 10.35 5.96 3.57
C GLU A 55 9.24 4.89 3.46
N GLU A 56 8.37 5.04 2.46
CA GLU A 56 7.35 4.03 2.10
C GLU A 56 7.55 3.59 0.65
N LEU A 57 7.61 2.27 0.41
CA LEU A 57 7.73 1.70 -0.93
C LEU A 57 6.36 1.23 -1.42
N PHE A 58 5.84 1.88 -2.46
CA PHE A 58 4.61 1.45 -3.12
C PHE A 58 4.95 0.61 -4.35
N PHE A 59 4.27 -0.53 -4.52
CA PHE A 59 4.35 -1.33 -5.75
C PHE A 59 2.97 -1.90 -6.10
N GLN A 60 2.43 -1.60 -7.29
CA GLN A 60 1.13 -2.15 -7.70
C GLN A 60 1.26 -3.50 -8.37
N LEU A 61 0.61 -4.52 -7.78
CA LEU A 61 0.55 -5.86 -8.35
C LEU A 61 -0.64 -6.03 -9.30
N LYS A 62 -1.75 -5.37 -8.99
CA LYS A 62 -2.98 -5.42 -9.77
C LYS A 62 -3.70 -4.07 -9.72
N GLY A 63 -4.03 -3.54 -10.88
CA GLY A 63 -4.70 -2.26 -11.04
C GLY A 63 -3.88 -1.05 -10.59
N ASP A 64 -4.44 0.12 -10.85
CA ASP A 64 -3.75 1.39 -10.63
C ASP A 64 -4.15 2.01 -9.28
N MET A 65 -3.26 2.85 -8.74
CA MET A 65 -3.60 3.75 -7.64
C MET A 65 -3.18 5.19 -7.92
N CYS A 66 -3.77 6.12 -7.16
CA CYS A 66 -3.31 7.50 -7.07
C CYS A 66 -2.85 7.78 -5.64
N LEU A 67 -1.61 8.20 -5.48
CA LEU A 67 -1.07 8.69 -4.23
C LEU A 67 -1.11 10.22 -4.25
N LYS A 68 -2.00 10.82 -3.46
CA LYS A 68 -2.00 12.28 -3.31
C LYS A 68 -0.89 12.66 -2.34
N VAL A 69 -0.04 13.60 -2.69
CA VAL A 69 1.07 14.07 -1.84
C VAL A 69 1.04 15.58 -1.67
N VAL A 70 1.68 16.08 -0.62
CA VAL A 70 1.98 17.50 -0.45
C VAL A 70 3.48 17.69 -0.49
N GLU A 71 3.98 18.32 -1.55
CA GLU A 71 5.40 18.63 -1.71
C GLU A 71 5.57 20.14 -1.81
N ASN A 72 6.46 20.71 -0.98
CA ASN A 72 6.71 22.15 -0.94
C ASN A 72 5.43 22.99 -0.74
N GLY A 73 4.43 22.45 -0.05
CA GLY A 73 3.14 23.08 0.19
C GLY A 73 2.14 22.95 -0.96
N GLU A 74 2.49 22.27 -2.05
CA GLU A 74 1.61 22.05 -3.20
C GLU A 74 1.06 20.62 -3.24
N HIS A 75 -0.24 20.50 -3.54
CA HIS A 75 -0.87 19.20 -3.74
C HIS A 75 -0.54 18.63 -5.12
N LYS A 76 -0.07 17.38 -5.15
CA LYS A 76 0.23 16.65 -6.37
C LYS A 76 -0.39 15.25 -6.34
N ASP A 77 -0.71 14.75 -7.52
CA ASP A 77 -1.20 13.38 -7.72
C ASP A 77 -0.08 12.56 -8.36
N VAL A 78 0.37 11.53 -7.66
CA VAL A 78 1.32 10.54 -8.18
C VAL A 78 0.52 9.31 -8.60
N HIS A 79 0.44 9.06 -9.91
CA HIS A 79 -0.20 7.87 -10.44
C HIS A 79 0.81 6.72 -10.46
N ILE A 80 0.44 5.61 -9.82
CA ILE A 80 1.26 4.39 -9.76
C ILE A 80 0.42 3.30 -10.42
N ARG A 81 0.74 2.96 -11.66
CA ARG A 81 0.03 1.97 -12.47
C ARG A 81 0.43 0.55 -12.12
N GLU A 82 -0.37 -0.42 -12.54
CA GLU A 82 -0.02 -1.84 -12.42
C GLU A 82 1.41 -2.12 -12.93
N GLY A 83 2.23 -2.75 -12.09
CA GLY A 83 3.63 -3.06 -12.36
C GLY A 83 4.62 -1.91 -12.08
N GLU A 84 4.15 -0.71 -11.74
CA GLU A 84 5.00 0.42 -11.36
C GLU A 84 5.32 0.39 -9.85
N MET A 85 6.51 0.90 -9.51
CA MET A 85 6.90 1.16 -8.12
C MET A 85 7.17 2.64 -7.91
N PHE A 86 6.94 3.11 -6.68
CA PHE A 86 7.26 4.46 -6.25
C PHE A 86 7.80 4.43 -4.82
N LEU A 87 8.98 5.01 -4.61
CA LEU A 87 9.57 5.18 -3.29
C LEU A 87 9.25 6.59 -2.79
N LEU A 88 8.42 6.69 -1.77
CA LEU A 88 8.06 7.95 -1.15
C LEU A 88 9.10 8.32 -0.09
N PRO A 89 9.71 9.53 -0.18
CA PRO A 89 10.61 10.01 0.86
C PRO A 89 9.92 10.17 2.22
N ALA A 90 10.72 10.06 3.28
CA ALA A 90 10.27 10.29 4.64
C ALA A 90 9.60 11.67 4.81
N ARG A 91 8.60 11.71 5.69
CA ARG A 91 7.90 12.92 6.14
C ARG A 91 7.18 13.71 5.05
N VAL A 92 6.88 13.09 3.91
CA VAL A 92 5.99 13.67 2.88
C VAL A 92 4.54 13.36 3.26
N PRO A 93 3.68 14.36 3.52
CA PRO A 93 2.27 14.10 3.76
C PRO A 93 1.62 13.46 2.54
N HIS A 94 0.91 12.35 2.72
CA HIS A 94 0.29 11.64 1.60
C HIS A 94 -1.02 10.94 1.94
N SER A 95 -1.85 10.70 0.91
CA SER A 95 -3.19 10.12 1.03
C SER A 95 -3.45 9.14 -0.12
N PRO A 96 -3.29 7.82 0.13
CA PRO A 96 -3.51 6.77 -0.88
C PRO A 96 -4.97 6.68 -1.34
N GLN A 97 -5.18 6.56 -2.64
CA GLN A 97 -6.50 6.39 -3.26
C GLN A 97 -6.49 5.12 -4.12
N ARG A 98 -7.27 4.11 -3.72
CA ARG A 98 -7.34 2.79 -4.37
C ARG A 98 -8.76 2.50 -4.83
N GLN A 99 -8.88 2.11 -6.11
CA GLN A 99 -10.16 1.73 -6.70
C GLN A 99 -10.51 0.26 -6.36
N ALA A 100 -11.71 -0.18 -6.73
CA ALA A 100 -12.09 -1.58 -6.58
C ALA A 100 -11.19 -2.50 -7.41
N ASN A 101 -11.00 -3.74 -6.94
CA ASN A 101 -10.24 -4.79 -7.63
C ASN A 101 -8.74 -4.52 -7.81
N THR A 102 -8.15 -3.62 -7.03
CA THR A 102 -6.70 -3.36 -7.00
C THR A 102 -6.02 -4.10 -5.86
N VAL A 103 -4.73 -4.41 -6.00
CA VAL A 103 -3.86 -4.90 -4.91
C VAL A 103 -2.45 -4.34 -5.12
N GLY A 104 -1.88 -3.70 -4.10
CA GLY A 104 -0.48 -3.26 -4.12
C GLY A 104 0.22 -3.50 -2.80
N LEU A 105 1.54 -3.65 -2.86
CA LEU A 105 2.43 -3.69 -1.70
C LEU A 105 2.70 -2.27 -1.20
N VAL A 106 2.77 -2.15 0.12
CA VAL A 106 3.32 -1.00 0.87
C VAL A 106 4.32 -1.55 1.88
#